data_AF-A0A922KSZ5-F1
#
_entry.id   AF-A0A922KSZ5-F1
#
_cell.length_a   1.000
_cell.length_b   1.000
_cell.length_c   1.000
_cell.angle_alpha   90.00
_cell.angle_beta   90.00
_cell.angle_gamma   90.00
#
_symmetry.space_group_name_H-M   'P 1'
#
loop_
_entity.id
_entity.type
_entity.pdbx_description
1 polymer ?
#
loop_
_entity_poly.entity_id
_entity_poly.type
_entity_poly.pdbx_seq_one_letter_code
_entity_poly.pdbx_strand_id
1 'polypeptide(L)'
;MIFTIYRTKYIRISDVINECFECLKFYVFRLEYSLNEYEQRQIPWTYKTFKRTIWITLNSWINIFTIEQLLHFERSDLLLQFQIFTFIILEALWYKKFRMILTYNYNAHFIVRKYGNHFNDDHEIEQSNRRHLTHFVRIGNLVSKIMSFNILMAMFVSGVFVVYKFFSFYNAGNIGFIEMIIYITLLINLLIRSAYLIGLITFWPQFIKEYDNINAQMFMLNQASSMVFFVVEAISKIAIIFCTLFYSKQSAMNIYNTIIVLFLLAAFIYSNGIYLCTAKIPDYNEIGCKELMNWLTRFQMQQQRRQANRGRNYWQGNRSRLFAIRDTVRSNLFVQQMSQNRFGFSCGQLFFITKSKFIEVFLLSFVLSSLFYKKICL
;
A
#
# COMPACT_ATOMS: atom_id res chain seq x y z
N MET A 1 -7.67 -0.14 -16.57
CA MET A 1 -8.84 -0.24 -15.66
C MET A 1 -9.18 1.18 -15.23
N ILE A 2 -10.10 1.82 -15.95
CA ILE A 2 -10.56 3.18 -15.61
C ILE A 2 -11.51 3.00 -14.43
N PHE A 3 -11.18 3.56 -13.26
CA PHE A 3 -12.06 3.53 -12.09
C PHE A 3 -13.41 4.14 -12.47
N THR A 4 -14.42 3.30 -12.63
CA THR A 4 -15.79 3.74 -12.86
C THR A 4 -16.25 4.49 -11.62
N ILE A 5 -16.51 5.79 -11.77
CA ILE A 5 -17.02 6.63 -10.68
C ILE A 5 -18.43 6.15 -10.37
N TYR A 6 -18.59 5.32 -9.34
CA TYR A 6 -19.90 4.88 -8.89
C TYR A 6 -20.74 6.09 -8.48
N ARG A 7 -21.88 6.26 -9.15
CA ARG A 7 -22.93 7.19 -8.73
C ARG A 7 -23.45 6.71 -7.38
N THR A 8 -23.32 7.55 -6.36
CA THR A 8 -23.27 7.23 -4.92
C THR A 8 -24.54 6.65 -4.28
N LYS A 9 -25.52 6.12 -5.03
CA LYS A 9 -26.80 5.73 -4.41
C LYS A 9 -26.81 4.35 -3.75
N TYR A 10 -26.08 3.34 -4.25
CA TYR A 10 -25.93 2.05 -3.57
C TYR A 10 -24.62 1.37 -3.99
N ILE A 11 -23.58 1.45 -3.16
CA ILE A 11 -22.35 0.68 -3.35
C ILE A 11 -22.54 -0.64 -2.60
N ARG A 12 -22.70 -1.75 -3.33
CA ARG A 12 -22.66 -3.09 -2.72
C ARG A 12 -21.24 -3.37 -2.28
N ILE A 13 -21.09 -3.91 -1.07
CA ILE A 13 -19.78 -4.21 -0.50
C ILE A 13 -19.07 -5.29 -1.33
N SER A 14 -19.82 -6.27 -1.83
CA SER A 14 -19.32 -7.36 -2.70
C SER A 14 -18.66 -6.84 -3.98
N ASP A 15 -19.23 -5.83 -4.64
CA ASP A 15 -18.65 -5.23 -5.84
C ASP A 15 -17.28 -4.59 -5.54
N VAL A 16 -17.17 -3.90 -4.40
CA VAL A 16 -15.91 -3.30 -3.97
C VAL A 16 -14.87 -4.36 -3.65
N ILE A 17 -15.28 -5.46 -3.02
CA ILE A 17 -14.40 -6.58 -2.68
C ILE A 17 -13.90 -7.29 -3.96
N ASN A 18 -14.77 -7.49 -4.95
CA ASN A 18 -14.39 -8.08 -6.24
C ASN A 18 -13.44 -7.16 -7.02
N GLU A 19 -13.74 -5.87 -7.10
CA GLU A 19 -12.85 -4.88 -7.72
C GLU A 19 -11.48 -4.86 -7.02
N CYS A 20 -11.51 -5.00 -5.69
CA CYS A 20 -10.31 -5.12 -4.87
C CYS A 20 -9.49 -6.37 -5.21
N PHE A 21 -10.14 -7.52 -5.35
CA PHE A 21 -9.47 -8.75 -5.72
C PHE A 21 -8.89 -8.70 -7.13
N GLU A 22 -9.62 -8.13 -8.11
CA GLU A 22 -9.10 -7.92 -9.46
C GLU A 22 -7.86 -7.02 -9.47
N CYS A 23 -7.86 -5.96 -8.65
CA CYS A 23 -6.70 -5.11 -8.46
C CYS A 23 -5.53 -5.88 -7.83
N LEU A 24 -5.76 -6.69 -6.80
CA LEU A 24 -4.71 -7.52 -6.18
C LEU A 24 -4.09 -8.50 -7.18
N LYS A 25 -4.92 -9.18 -7.98
CA LYS A 25 -4.46 -10.07 -9.05
C LYS A 25 -3.59 -9.34 -10.05
N PHE A 26 -4.03 -8.16 -10.45
CA PHE A 26 -3.30 -7.33 -11.38
C PHE A 26 -1.99 -6.88 -10.75
N TYR A 27 -2.04 -6.09 -9.66
CA TYR A 27 -0.92 -5.32 -9.10
C TYR A 27 -0.02 -6.06 -8.11
N VAL A 28 -0.52 -7.03 -7.35
CA VAL A 28 0.26 -7.72 -6.32
C VAL A 28 0.67 -9.10 -6.79
N PHE A 29 -0.28 -9.88 -7.30
CA PHE A 29 -0.06 -11.31 -7.51
C PHE A 29 0.54 -11.62 -8.89
N ARG A 30 0.21 -10.79 -9.90
CA ARG A 30 0.56 -11.01 -11.32
C ARG A 30 -0.03 -12.30 -11.90
N LEU A 31 -1.02 -12.87 -11.24
CA LEU A 31 -1.63 -14.15 -11.57
C LEU A 31 -3.08 -13.97 -12.04
N GLU A 32 -3.45 -14.66 -13.11
CA GLU A 32 -4.84 -14.74 -13.57
C GLU A 32 -5.51 -15.99 -12.99
N TYR A 33 -6.25 -15.81 -11.89
CA TYR A 33 -7.05 -16.86 -11.26
C TYR A 33 -8.36 -16.29 -10.69
N SER A 34 -9.29 -17.15 -10.32
CA SER A 34 -10.53 -16.81 -9.63
C SER A 34 -10.46 -17.14 -8.15
N LEU A 35 -11.31 -16.48 -7.35
CA LEU A 35 -11.40 -16.80 -5.91
C LEU A 35 -11.79 -18.26 -5.67
N ASN A 36 -12.66 -18.83 -6.50
CA ASN A 36 -13.12 -20.21 -6.38
C ASN A 36 -12.00 -21.21 -6.65
N GLU A 37 -11.19 -20.98 -7.69
CA GLU A 37 -10.01 -21.83 -8.00
C GLU A 37 -9.01 -21.84 -6.85
N TYR A 38 -8.76 -20.69 -6.23
CA TYR A 38 -7.87 -20.60 -5.07
C TYR A 38 -8.41 -21.41 -3.89
N GLU A 39 -9.71 -21.33 -3.62
CA GLU A 39 -10.32 -22.04 -2.51
C GLU A 39 -10.31 -23.55 -2.71
N GLN A 40 -10.66 -24.00 -3.91
CA GLN A 40 -10.62 -25.40 -4.30
C GLN A 40 -9.19 -25.94 -4.35
N ARG A 41 -8.18 -25.08 -4.12
CA ARG A 41 -6.76 -25.37 -4.23
C ARG A 41 -6.37 -25.88 -5.62
N GLN A 42 -7.03 -25.33 -6.64
CA GLN A 42 -6.94 -25.72 -8.03
C GLN A 42 -6.64 -24.52 -8.93
N ILE A 43 -5.65 -23.70 -8.57
CA ILE A 43 -5.11 -22.69 -9.50
C ILE A 43 -4.49 -23.46 -10.69
N PRO A 44 -4.99 -23.25 -11.92
CA PRO A 44 -4.52 -24.01 -13.07
C PRO A 44 -3.09 -23.58 -13.42
N TRP A 45 -2.18 -24.54 -13.55
CA TRP A 45 -0.78 -24.29 -13.91
C TRP A 45 -0.60 -24.12 -15.43
N THR A 46 -1.35 -23.17 -16.01
CA THR A 46 -1.35 -22.90 -17.45
C THR A 46 -0.55 -21.65 -17.78
N TYR A 47 -0.07 -21.54 -19.01
CA TYR A 47 0.57 -20.32 -19.49
C TYR A 47 -0.33 -19.09 -19.30
N LYS A 48 -1.65 -19.21 -19.49
CA LYS A 48 -2.59 -18.10 -19.28
C LYS A 48 -2.49 -17.53 -17.87
N THR A 49 -2.46 -18.39 -16.85
CA THR A 49 -2.33 -18.02 -15.44
C THR A 49 -1.06 -17.22 -15.14
N PHE A 50 0.06 -17.62 -15.74
CA PHE A 50 1.38 -17.02 -15.50
C PHE A 50 1.83 -16.00 -16.55
N LYS A 51 1.08 -15.83 -17.65
CA LYS A 51 1.44 -14.99 -18.80
C LYS A 51 1.86 -13.59 -18.35
N ARG A 52 1.08 -13.01 -17.43
CA ARG A 52 1.33 -11.67 -16.89
C ARG A 52 2.60 -11.63 -16.04
N THR A 53 2.79 -12.58 -15.12
CA THR A 53 4.04 -12.72 -14.36
C THR A 53 5.25 -12.79 -15.27
N ILE A 54 5.24 -13.72 -16.24
CA ILE A 54 6.36 -13.94 -17.16
C ILE A 54 6.65 -12.66 -17.97
N TRP A 55 5.61 -12.07 -18.55
CA TRP A 55 5.75 -10.86 -19.35
C TRP A 55 6.27 -9.67 -18.55
N ILE A 56 5.74 -9.45 -17.33
CA ILE A 56 6.21 -8.38 -16.46
C ILE A 56 7.65 -8.63 -16.01
N THR A 57 8.01 -9.84 -15.56
CA THR A 57 9.36 -10.09 -15.05
C THR A 57 10.42 -10.06 -16.16
N LEU A 58 10.17 -10.68 -17.33
CA LEU A 58 11.13 -10.68 -18.44
C LEU A 58 11.40 -9.27 -18.97
N ASN A 59 10.34 -8.48 -19.22
CA ASN A 59 10.52 -7.10 -19.69
C ASN A 59 11.23 -6.23 -18.63
N SER A 60 11.31 -6.64 -17.36
CA SER A 60 11.99 -5.86 -16.32
C SER A 60 13.49 -6.03 -16.43
N TRP A 61 13.92 -7.27 -16.60
CA TRP A 61 15.33 -7.58 -16.83
C TRP A 61 15.83 -6.96 -18.12
N ILE A 62 15.06 -7.06 -19.21
CA ILE A 62 15.40 -6.41 -20.49
C ILE A 62 15.57 -4.89 -20.29
N ASN A 63 14.62 -4.23 -19.63
CA ASN A 63 14.72 -2.79 -19.36
C ASN A 63 16.00 -2.42 -18.58
N ILE A 64 16.40 -3.20 -17.59
CA ILE A 64 17.61 -2.95 -16.80
C ILE A 64 18.85 -3.02 -17.71
N PHE A 65 18.98 -4.09 -18.49
CA PHE A 65 20.12 -4.26 -19.39
C PHE A 65 20.18 -3.21 -20.50
N THR A 66 19.03 -2.77 -21.02
CA THR A 66 19.02 -1.76 -22.09
C THR A 66 19.29 -0.35 -21.57
N ILE A 67 18.90 -0.02 -20.33
CA ILE A 67 19.21 1.29 -19.73
C ILE A 67 20.72 1.47 -19.54
N GLU A 68 21.44 0.41 -19.16
CA GLU A 68 22.90 0.42 -19.03
C GLU A 68 23.59 0.79 -20.35
N GLN A 69 23.18 0.15 -21.45
CA GLN A 69 23.74 0.42 -22.78
C GLN A 69 23.42 1.82 -23.29
N LEU A 70 22.27 2.39 -22.90
CA LEU A 70 21.78 3.67 -23.39
C LEU A 70 22.43 4.87 -22.68
N LEU A 71 22.61 4.78 -21.36
CA LEU A 71 23.08 5.91 -20.57
C LEU A 71 24.61 5.95 -20.59
N HIS A 72 25.19 6.47 -21.68
CA HIS A 72 26.60 6.88 -21.73
C HIS A 72 26.87 8.16 -20.90
N PHE A 73 26.25 8.28 -19.72
CA PHE A 73 26.51 9.36 -18.79
C PHE A 73 27.70 9.00 -17.90
N GLU A 74 28.47 10.02 -17.55
CA GLU A 74 29.47 9.91 -16.50
C GLU A 74 28.75 9.48 -15.20
N ARG A 75 29.06 8.27 -14.74
CA ARG A 75 28.46 7.62 -13.55
C ARG A 75 27.04 7.06 -13.70
N SER A 76 26.64 6.63 -14.90
CA SER A 76 25.40 5.85 -15.09
C SER A 76 25.40 4.51 -14.32
N ASP A 77 26.59 3.98 -14.02
CA ASP A 77 26.82 2.80 -13.18
C ASP A 77 26.12 2.89 -11.82
N LEU A 78 26.16 4.05 -11.15
CA LEU A 78 25.51 4.25 -9.85
C LEU A 78 23.98 4.21 -9.94
N LEU A 79 23.40 4.82 -10.97
CA LEU A 79 21.95 4.80 -11.19
C LEU A 79 21.46 3.41 -11.56
N LEU A 80 22.24 2.69 -12.37
CA LEU A 80 21.97 1.30 -12.71
C LEU A 80 22.01 0.41 -11.46
N GLN A 81 23.04 0.54 -10.63
CA GLN A 81 23.15 -0.19 -9.37
C GLN A 81 21.94 0.09 -8.47
N PHE A 82 21.56 1.35 -8.30
CA PHE A 82 20.37 1.73 -7.53
C PHE A 82 19.09 1.06 -8.07
N GLN A 83 18.91 1.07 -9.39
CA GLN A 83 17.77 0.45 -10.06
C GLN A 83 17.76 -1.07 -9.89
N ILE A 84 18.91 -1.74 -10.04
CA ILE A 84 19.07 -3.18 -9.82
C ILE A 84 18.71 -3.54 -8.38
N PHE A 85 19.26 -2.83 -7.38
CA PHE A 85 18.95 -3.09 -5.97
C PHE A 85 17.46 -2.92 -5.68
N THR A 86 16.87 -1.82 -6.14
CA THR A 86 15.44 -1.55 -5.96
C THR A 86 14.61 -2.66 -6.60
N PHE A 87 14.98 -3.10 -7.80
CA PHE A 87 14.28 -4.15 -8.52
C PHE A 87 14.38 -5.52 -7.82
N ILE A 88 15.58 -5.91 -7.36
CA ILE A 88 15.79 -7.16 -6.61
C ILE A 88 14.94 -7.18 -5.34
N ILE A 89 14.91 -6.07 -4.58
CA ILE A 89 14.08 -5.96 -3.37
C ILE A 89 12.60 -6.16 -3.71
N LEU A 90 12.10 -5.47 -4.74
CA LEU A 90 10.70 -5.57 -5.15
C LEU A 90 10.32 -6.96 -5.65
N GLU A 91 11.17 -7.60 -6.45
CA GLU A 91 10.93 -8.98 -6.93
C GLU A 91 11.02 -10.00 -5.80
N ALA A 92 11.93 -9.83 -4.83
CA ALA A 92 12.01 -10.72 -3.66
C ALA A 92 10.74 -10.66 -2.80
N LEU A 93 10.22 -9.45 -2.58
CA LEU A 93 8.93 -9.25 -1.89
C LEU A 93 7.77 -9.90 -2.64
N TRP A 94 7.70 -9.64 -3.94
CA TRP A 94 6.69 -10.23 -4.80
C TRP A 94 6.75 -11.76 -4.76
N TYR A 95 7.94 -12.35 -4.92
CA TYR A 95 8.14 -13.79 -4.91
C TYR A 95 7.68 -14.44 -3.61
N LYS A 96 7.94 -13.79 -2.46
CA LYS A 96 7.43 -14.25 -1.16
C LYS A 96 5.90 -14.32 -1.14
N LYS A 97 5.21 -13.30 -1.66
CA LYS A 97 3.74 -13.27 -1.74
C LYS A 97 3.20 -14.27 -2.75
N PHE A 98 3.82 -14.35 -3.92
CA PHE A 98 3.52 -15.30 -4.97
C PHE A 98 3.59 -16.74 -4.47
N ARG A 99 4.64 -17.09 -3.72
CA ARG A 99 4.77 -18.42 -3.09
C ARG A 99 3.66 -18.69 -2.08
N MET A 100 3.28 -17.71 -1.26
CA MET A 100 2.15 -17.85 -0.32
C MET A 100 0.83 -18.14 -1.03
N ILE A 101 0.65 -17.60 -2.23
CA ILE A 101 -0.56 -17.81 -3.04
C ILE A 101 -0.55 -19.21 -3.64
N LEU A 102 0.54 -19.62 -4.29
CA LEU A 102 0.66 -20.95 -4.87
C LEU A 102 0.61 -22.08 -3.83
N THR A 103 1.00 -21.80 -2.58
CA THR A 103 0.89 -22.75 -1.45
C THR A 103 -0.45 -22.67 -0.72
N TYR A 104 -1.39 -21.87 -1.22
CA TYR A 104 -2.72 -21.67 -0.63
C TYR A 104 -2.71 -21.21 0.84
N ASN A 105 -1.63 -20.52 1.25
CA ASN A 105 -1.42 -20.03 2.62
C ASN A 105 -1.55 -18.50 2.71
N TYR A 106 -2.34 -17.90 1.83
CA TYR A 106 -2.55 -16.46 1.79
C TYR A 106 -3.88 -16.08 2.44
N ASN A 107 -3.82 -15.73 3.73
CA ASN A 107 -4.99 -15.46 4.56
C ASN A 107 -5.90 -14.33 4.05
N ALA A 108 -5.41 -13.41 3.22
CA ALA A 108 -6.28 -12.34 2.71
C ALA A 108 -7.38 -12.88 1.77
N HIS A 109 -7.22 -14.09 1.22
CA HIS A 109 -8.29 -14.73 0.44
C HIS A 109 -9.50 -15.10 1.32
N PHE A 110 -9.26 -15.64 2.52
CA PHE A 110 -10.31 -15.97 3.47
C PHE A 110 -11.15 -14.74 3.84
N ILE A 111 -10.50 -13.58 3.93
CA ILE A 111 -11.13 -12.28 4.17
C ILE A 111 -12.07 -11.94 3.01
N VAL A 112 -11.53 -11.84 1.79
CA VAL A 112 -12.31 -11.52 0.57
C VAL A 112 -13.55 -12.42 0.43
N ARG A 113 -13.43 -13.72 0.70
CA ARG A 113 -14.57 -14.66 0.66
C ARG A 113 -15.56 -14.42 1.80
N LYS A 114 -15.07 -14.37 3.04
CA LYS A 114 -15.91 -14.25 4.24
C LYS A 114 -16.82 -13.03 4.11
N TYR A 115 -16.35 -11.95 3.48
CA TYR A 115 -17.13 -10.72 3.39
C TYR A 115 -17.80 -10.52 2.04
N GLY A 116 -17.23 -11.04 0.96
CA GLY A 116 -17.87 -11.03 -0.36
C GLY A 116 -19.22 -11.75 -0.34
N ASN A 117 -19.32 -12.86 0.42
CA ASN A 117 -20.54 -13.67 0.50
C ASN A 117 -21.48 -13.28 1.64
N HIS A 118 -20.94 -12.78 2.76
CA HIS A 118 -21.74 -12.53 3.98
C HIS A 118 -22.40 -11.14 3.99
N PHE A 119 -21.86 -10.18 3.24
CA PHE A 119 -22.47 -8.84 3.10
C PHE A 119 -23.51 -8.73 1.97
N ASN A 120 -23.98 -9.84 1.41
CA ASN A 120 -25.15 -9.80 0.53
C ASN A 120 -26.44 -9.44 1.30
N ASP A 121 -26.47 -9.66 2.62
CA ASP A 121 -27.55 -9.21 3.50
C ASP A 121 -27.24 -7.81 4.06
N ASP A 122 -27.48 -6.80 3.22
CA ASP A 122 -27.26 -5.36 3.47
C ASP A 122 -28.00 -4.79 4.72
N HIS A 123 -28.77 -5.61 5.43
CA HIS A 123 -29.64 -5.20 6.54
C HIS A 123 -29.00 -5.26 7.93
N GLU A 124 -27.86 -5.94 8.12
CA GLU A 124 -27.30 -6.17 9.46
C GLU A 124 -26.32 -5.08 9.94
N ILE A 125 -25.77 -4.25 9.05
CA ILE A 125 -24.82 -3.21 9.46
C ILE A 125 -25.57 -1.96 9.92
N GLU A 126 -25.36 -1.59 11.19
CA GLU A 126 -25.92 -0.37 11.77
C GLU A 126 -25.57 0.86 10.91
N GLN A 127 -26.58 1.69 10.62
CA GLN A 127 -26.46 2.80 9.67
C GLN A 127 -25.38 3.83 10.08
N SER A 128 -25.09 3.94 11.37
CA SER A 128 -24.01 4.76 11.95
C SER A 128 -22.62 4.24 11.55
N ASN A 129 -22.37 2.94 11.65
CA ASN A 129 -21.10 2.30 11.28
C ASN A 129 -20.88 2.38 9.77
N ARG A 130 -21.95 2.26 8.97
CA ARG A 130 -21.88 2.44 7.52
C ARG A 130 -21.40 3.83 7.12
N ARG A 131 -21.81 4.90 7.83
CA ARG A 131 -21.34 6.28 7.55
C ARG A 131 -19.86 6.45 7.86
N HIS A 132 -19.39 5.96 9.02
CA HIS A 132 -17.98 6.03 9.39
C HIS A 132 -17.09 5.26 8.41
N LEU A 133 -17.53 4.04 8.05
CA LEU A 133 -16.84 3.23 7.06
C LEU A 133 -16.80 3.91 5.68
N THR A 134 -17.90 4.53 5.27
CA THR A 134 -17.95 5.29 4.01
C THR A 134 -17.01 6.49 4.05
N HIS A 135 -16.92 7.20 5.17
CA HIS A 135 -16.03 8.34 5.33
C HIS A 135 -14.56 7.90 5.31
N PHE A 136 -14.23 6.82 6.01
CA PHE A 136 -12.90 6.24 6.03
C PHE A 136 -12.47 5.78 4.63
N VAL A 137 -13.34 5.05 3.91
CA VAL A 137 -13.10 4.62 2.53
C VAL A 137 -12.93 5.81 1.59
N ARG A 138 -13.71 6.89 1.78
CA ARG A 138 -13.55 8.12 1.00
C ARG A 138 -12.19 8.77 1.23
N ILE A 139 -11.74 8.87 2.48
CA ILE A 139 -10.41 9.40 2.80
C ILE A 139 -9.31 8.50 2.22
N GLY A 140 -9.39 7.19 2.43
CA GLY A 140 -8.44 6.23 1.87
C GLY A 140 -8.36 6.31 0.35
N ASN A 141 -9.51 6.36 -0.32
CA ASN A 141 -9.59 6.55 -1.78
C ASN A 141 -9.07 7.91 -2.22
N LEU A 142 -9.27 8.99 -1.45
CA LEU A 142 -8.74 10.31 -1.76
C LEU A 142 -7.22 10.32 -1.67
N VAL A 143 -6.66 9.80 -0.57
CA VAL A 143 -5.20 9.70 -0.35
C VAL A 143 -4.57 8.83 -1.44
N SER A 144 -5.17 7.67 -1.71
CA SER A 144 -4.83 6.79 -2.82
C SER A 144 -4.81 7.54 -4.15
N LYS A 145 -5.90 8.23 -4.54
CA LYS A 145 -5.95 8.98 -5.80
C LYS A 145 -4.92 10.10 -5.88
N ILE A 146 -4.70 10.84 -4.79
CA ILE A 146 -3.69 11.90 -4.74
C ILE A 146 -2.29 11.30 -4.93
N MET A 147 -2.00 10.18 -4.26
CA MET A 147 -0.74 9.44 -4.46
C MET A 147 -0.61 8.94 -5.89
N SER A 148 -1.67 8.36 -6.46
CA SER A 148 -1.66 7.90 -7.85
C SER A 148 -1.40 9.03 -8.83
N PHE A 149 -2.08 10.15 -8.64
CA PHE A 149 -1.96 11.32 -9.48
C PHE A 149 -0.55 11.90 -9.45
N ASN A 150 0.02 12.08 -8.26
CA ASN A 150 1.37 12.64 -8.11
C ASN A 150 2.42 11.77 -8.78
N ILE A 151 2.36 10.45 -8.60
CA ILE A 151 3.34 9.56 -9.22
C ILE A 151 3.09 9.46 -10.74
N LEU A 152 1.83 9.49 -11.20
CA LEU A 152 1.51 9.55 -12.63
C LEU A 152 2.04 10.84 -13.27
N MET A 153 1.93 11.98 -12.60
CA MET A 153 2.50 13.25 -13.05
C MET A 153 4.03 13.20 -13.09
N ALA A 154 4.66 12.65 -12.06
CA ALA A 154 6.12 12.48 -12.04
C ALA A 154 6.59 11.58 -13.20
N MET A 155 5.87 10.48 -13.44
CA MET A 155 6.12 9.61 -14.58
C MET A 155 5.92 10.33 -15.91
N PHE A 156 4.83 11.07 -16.08
CA PHE A 156 4.54 11.80 -17.31
C PHE A 156 5.65 12.81 -17.62
N VAL A 157 6.06 13.60 -16.63
CA VAL A 157 7.16 14.56 -16.76
C VAL A 157 8.46 13.84 -17.13
N SER A 158 8.78 12.73 -16.46
CA SER A 158 9.97 11.92 -16.81
C SER A 158 9.90 11.32 -18.21
N GLY A 159 8.73 10.86 -18.65
CA GLY A 159 8.50 10.30 -19.98
C GLY A 159 8.66 11.34 -21.09
N VAL A 160 8.03 12.50 -20.96
CA VAL A 160 8.18 13.62 -21.91
C VAL A 160 9.64 14.03 -22.04
N PHE A 161 10.35 14.09 -20.91
CA PHE A 161 11.76 14.44 -20.88
C PHE A 161 12.65 13.42 -21.61
N VAL A 162 12.41 12.13 -21.39
CA VAL A 162 13.12 11.06 -22.08
C VAL A 162 12.86 11.11 -23.59
N VAL A 163 11.61 11.30 -24.01
CA VAL A 163 11.26 11.44 -25.44
C VAL A 163 11.96 12.64 -26.07
N TYR A 164 11.95 13.80 -25.40
CA TYR A 164 12.66 14.99 -25.88
C TYR A 164 14.15 14.71 -26.11
N LYS A 165 14.79 13.98 -25.19
CA LYS A 165 16.19 13.61 -25.35
C LYS A 165 16.45 12.67 -26.51
N PHE A 166 15.57 11.68 -26.71
CA PHE A 166 15.70 10.78 -27.84
C PHE A 166 15.61 11.53 -29.16
N PHE A 167 14.67 12.46 -29.31
CA PHE A 167 14.59 13.32 -30.49
C PHE A 167 15.84 14.17 -30.68
N SER A 168 16.37 14.73 -29.59
CA SER A 168 17.63 15.49 -29.65
C SER A 168 18.81 14.65 -30.12
N PHE A 169 18.91 13.38 -29.70
CA PHE A 169 19.99 12.48 -30.13
C PHE A 169 19.82 11.98 -31.56
N TYR A 170 18.57 11.69 -31.96
CA TYR A 170 18.25 11.33 -33.33
C TYR A 170 18.61 12.45 -34.31
N ASN A 171 18.24 13.70 -33.98
CA ASN A 171 18.57 14.87 -34.80
C ASN A 171 20.08 15.14 -34.88
N ALA A 172 20.84 14.73 -33.86
CA ALA A 172 22.30 14.82 -33.86
C ALA A 172 22.98 13.71 -34.68
N GLY A 173 22.22 12.74 -35.21
CA GLY A 173 22.76 11.59 -35.96
C GLY A 173 23.41 10.52 -35.08
N ASN A 174 23.25 10.60 -33.75
CA ASN A 174 23.90 9.67 -32.82
C ASN A 174 23.16 8.33 -32.68
N ILE A 175 21.88 8.27 -33.05
CA ILE A 175 21.00 7.11 -32.86
C ILE A 175 20.23 6.83 -34.14
N GLY A 176 20.17 5.56 -34.55
CA GLY A 176 19.40 5.12 -35.72
C GLY A 176 17.89 5.07 -35.44
N PHE A 177 17.08 5.06 -36.51
CA PHE A 177 15.61 5.00 -36.37
C PHE A 177 15.13 3.72 -35.67
N ILE A 178 15.77 2.58 -35.93
CA ILE A 178 15.42 1.29 -35.31
C ILE A 178 15.67 1.35 -33.79
N GLU A 179 16.81 1.90 -33.37
CA GLU A 179 17.15 2.07 -31.96
C GLU A 179 16.11 2.98 -31.27
N MET A 180 15.71 4.07 -31.91
CA MET A 180 14.65 4.95 -31.41
C MET A 180 13.32 4.20 -31.16
N ILE A 181 12.90 3.31 -32.07
CA ILE A 181 11.69 2.50 -31.88
C ILE A 181 11.81 1.56 -30.68
N ILE A 182 12.96 0.88 -30.55
CA ILE A 182 13.24 0.00 -29.41
C ILE A 182 13.16 0.80 -28.11
N TYR A 183 13.75 1.98 -28.06
CA TYR A 183 13.75 2.82 -26.87
C TYR A 183 12.38 3.36 -26.48
N ILE A 184 11.58 3.82 -27.44
CA ILE A 184 10.20 4.25 -27.18
C ILE A 184 9.39 3.08 -26.58
N THR A 185 9.59 1.86 -27.09
CA THR A 185 8.93 0.66 -26.58
C THR A 185 9.32 0.38 -25.12
N LEU A 186 10.60 0.51 -24.78
CA LEU A 186 11.10 0.31 -23.42
C LEU A 186 10.61 1.40 -22.45
N LEU A 187 10.55 2.66 -22.90
CA LEU A 187 10.01 3.77 -22.13
C LEU A 187 8.53 3.55 -21.81
N ILE A 188 7.73 3.17 -22.81
CA ILE A 188 6.31 2.83 -22.60
C ILE A 188 6.19 1.70 -21.58
N ASN A 189 7.05 0.68 -21.66
CA ASN A 189 7.07 -0.43 -20.71
C ASN A 189 7.42 0.03 -19.28
N LEU A 190 8.42 0.92 -19.14
CA LEU A 190 8.79 1.50 -17.86
C LEU A 190 7.63 2.29 -17.26
N LEU A 191 6.97 3.12 -18.07
CA LEU A 191 5.80 3.91 -17.65
C LEU A 191 4.65 3.00 -17.20
N ILE A 192 4.34 1.94 -17.95
CA ILE A 192 3.31 0.97 -17.56
C ILE A 192 3.64 0.33 -16.19
N ARG A 193 4.92 0.05 -15.91
CA ARG A 193 5.34 -0.51 -14.62
C ARG A 193 5.31 0.46 -13.46
N SER A 194 5.71 1.70 -13.68
CA SER A 194 5.59 2.70 -12.63
C SER A 194 4.11 2.94 -12.32
N ALA A 195 3.23 2.99 -13.33
CA ALA A 195 1.78 3.02 -13.13
C ALA A 195 1.26 1.80 -12.33
N TYR A 196 1.91 0.65 -12.50
CA TYR A 196 1.60 -0.56 -11.76
C TYR A 196 2.02 -0.50 -10.29
N LEU A 197 3.24 -0.05 -10.00
CA LEU A 197 3.73 0.18 -8.63
C LEU A 197 2.87 1.20 -7.88
N ILE A 198 2.40 2.22 -8.59
CA ILE A 198 1.41 3.16 -8.07
C ILE A 198 0.13 2.43 -7.68
N GLY A 199 -0.41 1.60 -8.57
CA GLY A 199 -1.59 0.79 -8.29
C GLY A 199 -1.44 -0.02 -7.00
N LEU A 200 -0.27 -0.62 -6.77
CA LEU A 200 0.05 -1.37 -5.55
C LEU A 200 -0.05 -0.51 -4.26
N ILE A 201 0.55 0.68 -4.27
CA ILE A 201 0.57 1.59 -3.11
C ILE A 201 -0.82 2.16 -2.84
N THR A 202 -1.54 2.46 -3.91
CA THR A 202 -2.82 3.18 -3.88
C THR A 202 -3.99 2.24 -3.60
N PHE A 203 -3.79 0.94 -3.77
CA PHE A 203 -4.76 -0.09 -3.45
C PHE A 203 -4.89 -0.39 -1.94
N TRP A 204 -3.82 -0.15 -1.16
CA TRP A 204 -3.75 -0.46 0.26
C TRP A 204 -4.90 0.12 1.13
N PRO A 205 -5.39 1.35 0.90
CA PRO A 205 -6.47 1.93 1.71
C PRO A 205 -7.86 1.31 1.46
N GLN A 206 -8.08 0.66 0.31
CA GLN A 206 -9.37 -0.01 0.01
C GLN A 206 -9.53 -1.30 0.82
N PHE A 207 -8.42 -1.95 1.17
CA PHE A 207 -8.38 -3.13 2.04
C PHE A 207 -8.75 -2.81 3.50
N ILE A 208 -8.67 -1.56 3.94
CA ILE A 208 -8.95 -1.15 5.33
C ILE A 208 -10.47 -1.10 5.63
N LYS A 209 -11.32 -1.48 4.67
CA LYS A 209 -12.80 -1.35 4.74
C LYS A 209 -13.51 -2.32 5.72
N GLU A 210 -12.83 -3.13 6.53
CA GLU A 210 -13.48 -4.17 7.36
C GLU A 210 -13.26 -4.03 8.88
N TYR A 211 -13.54 -2.82 9.38
CA TYR A 211 -13.11 -2.34 10.69
C TYR A 211 -13.59 -3.16 11.92
N ASP A 212 -14.68 -3.93 11.84
CA ASP A 212 -15.24 -4.58 13.04
C ASP A 212 -14.69 -6.00 13.32
N ASN A 213 -14.01 -6.65 12.37
CA ASN A 213 -13.25 -7.90 12.61
C ASN A 213 -11.73 -7.68 12.47
N ILE A 214 -11.34 -6.41 12.28
CA ILE A 214 -9.98 -5.96 12.02
C ILE A 214 -9.07 -6.18 13.23
N ASN A 215 -9.55 -6.43 14.46
CA ASN A 215 -8.64 -6.50 15.60
C ASN A 215 -7.71 -7.74 15.58
N ALA A 216 -8.22 -8.92 15.21
CA ALA A 216 -7.38 -10.12 15.02
C ALA A 216 -6.60 -10.09 13.69
N GLN A 217 -7.16 -9.43 12.68
CA GLN A 217 -6.55 -9.30 11.35
C GLN A 217 -5.56 -8.12 11.27
N MET A 218 -5.63 -7.17 12.19
CA MET A 218 -4.69 -6.05 12.36
C MET A 218 -3.32 -6.55 12.77
N PHE A 219 -3.25 -7.65 13.51
CA PHE A 219 -1.96 -8.28 13.81
C PHE A 219 -1.26 -8.73 12.52
N MET A 220 -2.00 -9.44 11.64
CA MET A 220 -1.48 -9.90 10.35
C MET A 220 -1.26 -8.76 9.36
N LEU A 221 -2.11 -7.73 9.39
CA LEU A 221 -1.99 -6.53 8.57
C LEU A 221 -0.80 -5.69 9.02
N ASN A 222 -0.62 -5.49 10.33
CA ASN A 222 0.55 -4.85 10.90
C ASN A 222 1.79 -5.63 10.49
N GLN A 223 1.80 -6.96 10.59
CA GLN A 223 2.93 -7.77 10.13
C GLN A 223 3.22 -7.60 8.62
N ALA A 224 2.19 -7.50 7.77
CA ALA A 224 2.36 -7.31 6.33
C ALA A 224 2.81 -5.89 5.95
N SER A 225 2.13 -4.86 6.47
CA SER A 225 2.47 -3.45 6.26
C SER A 225 3.82 -3.10 6.85
N SER A 226 4.19 -3.74 7.96
CA SER A 226 5.47 -3.54 8.61
C SER A 226 6.64 -3.88 7.70
N MET A 227 6.52 -4.95 6.92
CA MET A 227 7.50 -5.29 5.88
C MET A 227 7.52 -4.23 4.76
N VAL A 228 6.36 -3.68 4.39
CA VAL A 228 6.27 -2.61 3.38
C VAL A 228 6.93 -1.32 3.88
N PHE A 229 6.64 -0.88 5.11
CA PHE A 229 7.27 0.30 5.72
C PHE A 229 8.77 0.17 5.80
N PHE A 230 9.27 -1.01 6.18
CA PHE A 230 10.69 -1.30 6.21
C PHE A 230 11.33 -1.15 4.82
N VAL A 231 10.66 -1.64 3.78
CA VAL A 231 11.17 -1.54 2.40
C VAL A 231 11.13 -0.09 1.90
N VAL A 232 10.04 0.63 2.14
CA VAL A 232 9.93 2.05 1.78
C VAL A 232 11.02 2.86 2.48
N GLU A 233 11.28 2.56 3.75
CA GLU A 233 12.36 3.19 4.53
C GLU A 233 13.73 2.87 3.92
N ALA A 234 14.03 1.60 3.66
CA ALA A 234 15.29 1.18 3.06
C ALA A 234 15.51 1.87 1.69
N ILE A 235 14.50 1.86 0.82
CA ILE A 235 14.56 2.54 -0.49
C ILE A 235 14.81 4.04 -0.30
N SER A 236 14.14 4.70 0.64
CA SER A 236 14.33 6.14 0.89
C SER A 236 15.77 6.47 1.33
N LYS A 237 16.36 5.63 2.19
CA LYS A 237 17.71 5.83 2.72
C LYS A 237 18.77 5.54 1.67
N ILE A 238 18.57 4.49 0.89
CA ILE A 238 19.43 4.20 -0.25
C ILE A 238 19.33 5.36 -1.25
N ALA A 239 18.13 5.84 -1.57
CA ALA A 239 17.94 6.96 -2.50
C ALA A 239 18.66 8.23 -2.06
N ILE A 240 18.65 8.59 -0.77
CA ILE A 240 19.36 9.78 -0.29
C ILE A 240 20.88 9.60 -0.30
N ILE A 241 21.39 8.41 0.03
CA ILE A 241 22.82 8.10 -0.07
C ILE A 241 23.27 8.23 -1.52
N PHE A 242 22.56 7.61 -2.46
CA PHE A 242 22.84 7.73 -3.89
C PHE A 242 22.70 9.17 -4.38
N CYS A 243 21.72 9.94 -3.90
CA CYS A 243 21.56 11.35 -4.22
C CYS A 243 22.81 12.15 -3.82
N THR A 244 23.31 11.96 -2.58
CA THR A 244 24.51 12.64 -2.11
C THR A 244 25.78 12.21 -2.85
N LEU A 245 25.95 10.90 -3.10
CA LEU A 245 27.07 10.37 -3.88
C LEU A 245 27.07 10.91 -5.31
N PHE A 246 25.90 10.84 -5.98
CA PHE A 246 25.74 11.34 -7.34
C PHE A 246 26.05 12.84 -7.39
N TYR A 247 25.47 13.64 -6.50
CA TYR A 247 25.73 15.08 -6.41
C TYR A 247 27.23 15.37 -6.22
N SER A 248 27.91 14.67 -5.31
CA SER A 248 29.33 14.91 -4.98
C SER A 248 30.30 14.65 -6.12
N LYS A 249 29.95 13.77 -7.06
CA LYS A 249 30.82 13.36 -8.17
C LYS A 249 30.61 14.18 -9.43
N GLN A 250 29.62 15.07 -9.48
CA GLN A 250 29.38 15.93 -10.64
C GLN A 250 30.26 17.18 -10.58
N SER A 251 31.02 17.43 -11.65
CA SER A 251 31.83 18.65 -11.80
C SER A 251 30.98 19.87 -12.15
N ALA A 252 29.89 19.68 -12.90
CA ALA A 252 28.92 20.72 -13.26
C ALA A 252 27.48 20.20 -13.20
N MET A 253 26.58 21.05 -12.71
CA MET A 253 25.15 20.73 -12.65
C MET A 253 24.43 21.12 -13.93
N ASN A 254 24.16 20.13 -14.76
CA ASN A 254 23.24 20.29 -15.89
C ASN A 254 21.79 20.02 -15.46
N ILE A 255 20.83 20.33 -16.34
CA ILE A 255 19.39 20.15 -16.08
C ILE A 255 19.06 18.66 -15.79
N TYR A 256 19.78 17.71 -16.41
CA TYR A 256 19.57 16.27 -16.24
C TYR A 256 19.93 15.81 -14.83
N ASN A 257 21.13 16.17 -14.39
CA ASN A 257 21.64 15.88 -13.06
C ASN A 257 20.71 16.48 -11.99
N THR A 258 20.21 17.70 -12.25
CA THR A 258 19.26 18.38 -11.37
C THR A 258 17.95 17.60 -11.26
N ILE A 259 17.38 17.13 -12.38
CA ILE A 259 16.14 16.33 -12.37
C ILE A 259 16.32 15.01 -11.65
N ILE A 260 17.46 14.33 -11.84
CA ILE A 260 17.78 13.06 -11.16
C ILE A 260 17.89 13.29 -9.64
N VAL A 261 18.58 14.35 -9.22
CA VAL A 261 18.68 14.73 -7.80
C VAL A 261 17.30 15.02 -7.22
N LEU A 262 16.46 15.80 -7.92
CA LEU A 262 15.09 16.09 -7.50
C LEU A 262 14.24 14.82 -7.39
N PHE A 263 14.39 13.88 -8.32
CA PHE A 263 13.67 12.60 -8.28
C PHE A 263 14.06 11.76 -7.05
N LEU A 264 15.36 11.63 -6.77
CA LEU A 264 15.84 10.89 -5.59
C LEU A 264 15.40 11.57 -4.28
N LEU A 265 15.43 12.91 -4.24
CA LEU A 265 14.98 13.69 -3.09
C LEU A 265 13.46 13.59 -2.89
N ALA A 266 12.69 13.53 -3.98
CA ALA A 266 11.25 13.29 -3.93
C ALA A 266 10.91 11.92 -3.32
N ALA A 267 11.68 10.86 -3.62
CA ALA A 267 11.48 9.55 -2.99
C ALA A 267 11.66 9.62 -1.46
N PHE A 268 12.63 10.40 -0.99
CA PHE A 268 12.83 10.66 0.44
C PHE A 268 11.66 11.46 1.06
N ILE A 269 11.27 12.59 0.45
CA ILE A 269 10.14 13.41 0.94
C ILE A 269 8.85 12.56 0.99
N TYR A 270 8.62 11.76 -0.05
CA TYR A 270 7.43 10.94 -0.16
C TYR A 270 7.36 9.89 0.93
N SER A 271 8.45 9.17 1.19
CA SER A 271 8.51 8.20 2.29
C SER A 271 8.15 8.84 3.63
N ASN A 272 8.72 10.00 3.94
CA ASN A 272 8.40 10.77 5.15
C ASN A 272 6.94 11.23 5.19
N GLY A 273 6.38 11.61 4.05
CA GLY A 273 4.96 11.94 3.92
C GLY A 273 4.04 10.76 4.27
N ILE A 274 4.39 9.54 3.82
CA ILE A 274 3.67 8.32 4.20
C ILE A 274 3.76 8.12 5.73
N TYR A 275 4.96 8.24 6.31
CA TYR A 275 5.16 8.10 7.75
C TYR A 275 4.38 9.13 8.56
N LEU A 276 4.33 10.38 8.12
CA LEU A 276 3.54 11.43 8.77
C LEU A 276 2.05 11.11 8.75
N CYS A 277 1.54 10.59 7.63
CA CYS A 277 0.15 10.17 7.52
C CYS A 277 -0.16 8.97 8.42
N THR A 278 0.74 7.99 8.48
CA THR A 278 0.52 6.76 9.24
C THR A 278 0.70 6.96 10.74
N ALA A 279 1.55 7.88 11.15
CA ALA A 279 1.72 8.29 12.54
C ALA A 279 0.47 8.91 13.17
N LYS A 280 -0.50 9.37 12.36
CA LYS A 280 -1.80 9.89 12.84
C LYS A 280 -2.85 8.80 13.08
N ILE A 281 -2.64 7.60 12.54
CA ILE A 281 -3.61 6.49 12.64
C ILE A 281 -3.83 6.04 14.10
N PRO A 282 -2.80 5.94 14.95
CA PRO A 282 -3.00 5.63 16.37
C PRO A 282 -3.93 6.64 17.06
N ASP A 283 -3.79 7.93 16.79
CA ASP A 283 -4.62 8.99 17.39
C ASP A 283 -6.10 8.82 17.01
N TYR A 284 -6.38 8.54 15.73
CA TYR A 284 -7.76 8.25 15.29
C TYR A 284 -8.33 6.99 15.92
N ASN A 285 -7.49 5.97 16.11
CA ASN A 285 -7.94 4.75 16.77
C ASN A 285 -8.25 4.97 18.26
N GLU A 286 -7.45 5.78 18.95
CA GLU A 286 -7.71 6.14 20.35
C GLU A 286 -9.05 6.89 20.49
N ILE A 287 -9.30 7.87 19.62
CA ILE A 287 -10.58 8.59 19.56
C ILE A 287 -11.73 7.62 19.27
N GLY A 288 -11.57 6.74 18.27
CA GLY A 288 -12.56 5.72 17.95
C GLY A 288 -12.87 4.78 19.12
N CYS A 289 -11.84 4.33 19.84
CA CYS A 289 -11.97 3.50 21.02
C CYS A 289 -12.72 4.22 22.15
N LYS A 290 -12.42 5.51 22.36
CA LYS A 290 -13.11 6.34 23.36
C LYS A 290 -14.60 6.52 23.03
N GLU A 291 -14.93 6.78 21.77
CA GLU A 291 -16.33 6.86 21.33
C GLU A 291 -17.07 5.53 21.46
N LEU A 292 -16.41 4.42 21.11
CA LEU A 292 -16.96 3.07 21.29
C LEU A 292 -17.21 2.75 22.78
N MET A 293 -16.28 3.09 23.66
CA MET A 293 -16.44 2.96 25.12
C MET A 293 -17.62 3.78 25.64
N ASN A 294 -17.73 5.03 25.20
CA ASN A 294 -18.83 5.91 25.58
C ASN A 294 -20.18 5.34 25.13
N TRP A 295 -20.24 4.82 23.90
CA TRP A 295 -21.45 4.18 23.35
C TRP A 295 -21.83 2.92 24.14
N LEU A 296 -20.88 2.03 24.42
CA LEU A 296 -21.13 0.82 25.22
C LEU A 296 -21.65 1.15 26.62
N THR A 297 -21.07 2.18 27.25
CA THR A 297 -21.49 2.63 28.57
C THR A 297 -22.95 3.12 28.54
N ARG A 298 -23.33 3.91 27.52
CA ARG A 298 -24.72 4.37 27.33
C ARG A 298 -25.67 3.21 27.05
N PHE A 299 -25.25 2.25 26.21
CA PHE A 299 -26.04 1.08 25.88
C PHE A 299 -26.31 0.21 27.12
N GLN A 300 -25.28 -0.05 27.93
CA GLN A 300 -25.40 -0.79 29.20
C GLN A 300 -26.34 -0.06 30.18
N MET A 301 -26.20 1.25 30.34
CA MET A 301 -27.12 2.05 31.18
C MET A 301 -28.57 1.98 30.69
N GLN A 302 -28.79 2.07 29.38
CA GLN A 302 -30.13 1.97 28.81
C GLN A 302 -30.74 0.58 29.01
N GLN A 303 -29.93 -0.47 28.87
CA GLN A 303 -30.35 -1.85 29.11
C GLN A 303 -30.69 -2.08 30.58
N GLN A 304 -29.90 -1.57 31.51
CA GLN A 304 -30.19 -1.61 32.95
C GLN A 304 -31.49 -0.88 33.30
N ARG A 305 -31.72 0.32 32.76
CA ARG A 305 -33.00 1.05 32.95
C ARG A 305 -34.20 0.28 32.42
N ARG A 306 -34.07 -0.35 31.25
CA ARG A 306 -35.12 -1.22 30.67
C ARG A 306 -35.40 -2.44 31.54
N GLN A 307 -34.39 -3.01 32.21
CA GLN A 307 -34.57 -4.13 33.14
C GLN A 307 -35.21 -3.67 34.46
N ALA A 308 -34.82 -2.52 35.00
CA ALA A 308 -35.41 -1.94 36.21
C ALA A 308 -36.90 -1.59 36.02
N ASN A 309 -37.28 -1.08 34.84
CA ASN A 309 -38.67 -0.77 34.52
C ASN A 309 -39.53 -2.01 34.16
N ARG A 310 -38.92 -3.17 33.86
CA ARG A 310 -39.61 -4.43 33.55
C ARG A 310 -39.82 -5.32 34.79
N GLY A 311 -40.09 -4.71 35.94
CA GLY A 311 -40.54 -5.45 37.10
C GLY A 311 -41.88 -6.16 36.82
N ARG A 312 -41.83 -7.50 36.60
CA ARG A 312 -42.76 -8.53 37.16
C ARG A 312 -42.82 -9.86 36.40
N ASN A 313 -42.37 -9.98 35.14
CA ASN A 313 -42.44 -11.27 34.43
C ASN A 313 -41.09 -12.00 34.50
N TYR A 314 -40.80 -12.58 35.67
CA TYR A 314 -39.48 -13.09 36.06
C TYR A 314 -39.09 -14.44 35.43
N TRP A 315 -40.00 -15.13 34.73
CA TRP A 315 -39.84 -16.55 34.40
C TRP A 315 -39.71 -16.91 32.91
N GLN A 316 -39.85 -15.98 31.96
CA GLN A 316 -39.97 -16.34 30.54
C GLN A 316 -38.78 -16.01 29.64
N GLY A 317 -37.54 -15.95 30.16
CA GLY A 317 -36.43 -15.55 29.28
C GLY A 317 -35.00 -15.91 29.67
N ASN A 318 -34.76 -17.03 30.37
CA ASN A 318 -33.40 -17.37 30.83
C ASN A 318 -32.36 -17.48 29.70
N ARG A 319 -32.76 -17.97 28.51
CA ARG A 319 -31.89 -18.01 27.32
C ARG A 319 -31.55 -16.61 26.79
N SER A 320 -32.53 -15.72 26.67
CA SER A 320 -32.30 -14.36 26.13
C SER A 320 -31.35 -13.52 27.00
N ARG A 321 -31.38 -13.72 28.32
CA ARG A 321 -30.50 -13.07 29.28
C ARG A 321 -29.06 -13.56 29.15
N LEU A 322 -28.87 -14.87 28.98
CA LEU A 322 -27.56 -15.50 28.72
C LEU A 322 -26.92 -14.98 27.42
N PHE A 323 -27.69 -14.86 26.34
CA PHE A 323 -27.19 -14.28 25.08
C PHE A 323 -26.78 -12.81 25.26
N ALA A 324 -27.62 -11.99 25.90
CA ALA A 324 -27.30 -10.59 26.16
C ALA A 324 -26.05 -10.41 27.05
N ILE A 325 -25.88 -11.25 28.07
CA ILE A 325 -24.68 -11.25 28.92
C ILE A 325 -23.46 -11.66 28.10
N ARG A 326 -23.57 -12.71 27.27
CA ARG A 326 -22.48 -13.17 26.40
C ARG A 326 -22.02 -12.07 25.44
N ASP A 327 -22.94 -11.34 24.85
CA ASP A 327 -22.63 -10.27 23.90
C ASP A 327 -22.06 -9.03 24.61
N THR A 328 -22.50 -8.76 25.84
CA THR A 328 -21.91 -7.72 26.70
C THR A 328 -20.48 -8.08 27.11
N VAL A 329 -20.23 -9.35 27.48
CA VAL A 329 -18.88 -9.83 27.82
C VAL A 329 -17.96 -9.78 26.59
N ARG A 330 -18.44 -10.17 25.42
CA ARG A 330 -17.68 -10.11 24.17
C ARG A 330 -17.35 -8.68 23.75
N SER A 331 -18.30 -7.76 23.84
CA SER A 331 -18.04 -6.35 23.53
C SER A 331 -17.07 -5.72 24.52
N ASN A 332 -17.21 -5.98 25.82
CA ASN A 332 -16.25 -5.49 26.82
C ASN A 332 -14.84 -6.05 26.60
N LEU A 333 -14.70 -7.35 26.32
CA LEU A 333 -13.42 -7.97 25.96
C LEU A 333 -12.83 -7.37 24.68
N PHE A 334 -13.66 -7.11 23.68
CA PHE A 334 -13.24 -6.47 22.44
C PHE A 334 -12.69 -5.07 22.69
N VAL A 335 -13.35 -4.25 23.52
CA VAL A 335 -12.85 -2.89 23.78
C VAL A 335 -11.63 -2.88 24.69
N GLN A 336 -11.55 -3.79 25.66
CA GLN A 336 -10.33 -3.98 26.43
C GLN A 336 -9.16 -4.35 25.51
N GLN A 337 -9.36 -5.31 24.60
CA GLN A 337 -8.36 -5.65 23.58
C GLN A 337 -8.04 -4.48 22.66
N MET A 338 -9.01 -3.67 22.25
CA MET A 338 -8.81 -2.51 21.40
C MET A 338 -8.02 -1.38 22.11
N SER A 339 -8.25 -1.18 23.40
CA SER A 339 -7.52 -0.21 24.23
C SER A 339 -6.08 -0.65 24.52
N GLN A 340 -5.84 -1.96 24.61
CA GLN A 340 -4.52 -2.54 24.86
C GLN A 340 -3.72 -2.77 23.58
N ASN A 341 -4.39 -3.03 22.45
CA ASN A 341 -3.74 -3.05 21.14
C ASN A 341 -3.38 -1.62 20.75
N ARG A 342 -2.08 -1.31 20.78
CA ARG A 342 -1.56 -0.11 20.13
C ARG A 342 -1.81 -0.26 18.63
N PHE A 343 -2.94 0.26 18.20
CA PHE A 343 -3.38 0.20 16.83
C PHE A 343 -2.51 1.15 16.02
N GLY A 344 -1.66 0.57 15.19
CA GLY A 344 -0.69 1.31 14.42
C GLY A 344 0.26 0.33 13.73
N PHE A 345 1.12 0.90 12.90
CA PHE A 345 2.03 0.14 12.09
C PHE A 345 3.40 0.09 12.74
N SER A 346 4.05 -1.07 12.75
CA SER A 346 5.49 -1.13 13.00
C SER A 346 6.25 -0.97 11.68
N CYS A 347 7.50 -0.53 11.75
CA CYS A 347 8.44 -0.63 10.64
C CYS A 347 9.33 -1.85 10.87
N GLY A 348 9.04 -2.97 10.21
CA GLY A 348 9.62 -4.28 10.54
C GLY A 348 9.42 -4.68 12.01
N GLN A 349 10.47 -5.26 12.59
CA GLN A 349 10.59 -5.49 14.02
C GLN A 349 11.28 -4.33 14.76
N LEU A 350 11.58 -3.22 14.07
CA LEU A 350 12.47 -2.18 14.59
C LEU A 350 11.76 -1.24 15.56
N PHE A 351 10.65 -0.64 15.14
CA PHE A 351 9.93 0.32 15.97
C PHE A 351 8.47 0.45 15.57
N PHE A 352 7.66 0.89 16.53
CA PHE A 352 6.25 1.24 16.33
C PHE A 352 6.15 2.70 15.83
N ILE A 353 5.41 2.92 14.75
CA ILE A 353 5.31 4.22 14.09
C ILE A 353 4.36 5.10 14.91
N THR A 354 4.95 6.03 15.66
CA THR A 354 4.25 7.08 16.42
C THR A 354 4.72 8.44 15.95
N LYS A 355 4.00 9.50 16.32
CA LYS A 355 4.39 10.87 15.99
C LYS A 355 5.80 11.23 16.51
N SER A 356 6.16 10.79 17.72
CA SER A 356 7.50 11.00 18.27
C SER A 356 8.56 10.19 17.54
N LYS A 357 8.30 8.91 17.26
CA LYS A 357 9.23 8.06 16.49
C LYS A 357 9.42 8.52 15.06
N PHE A 358 8.39 9.08 14.43
CA PHE A 358 8.53 9.71 13.12
C PHE A 358 9.53 10.88 13.16
N ILE A 359 9.42 11.78 14.14
CA ILE A 359 10.36 12.90 14.30
C ILE A 359 11.78 12.37 14.52
N GLU A 360 11.95 11.36 15.37
CA GLU A 360 13.25 10.73 15.62
C GLU A 360 13.86 10.12 14.34
N VAL A 361 13.09 9.33 13.59
CA VAL A 361 13.54 8.73 12.32
C VAL A 361 13.87 9.80 11.29
N PHE A 362 13.07 10.86 11.20
CA PHE A 362 13.32 11.99 10.32
C PHE A 362 14.65 12.68 10.67
N LEU A 363 14.88 12.98 11.95
CA LEU A 363 16.13 13.59 12.42
C LEU A 363 17.34 12.67 12.19
N LEU A 364 17.22 11.38 12.48
CA LEU A 364 18.27 10.39 12.20
C LEU A 364 18.60 10.32 10.70
N SER A 365 17.58 10.41 9.85
CA SER A 365 17.77 10.47 8.40
C SER A 365 18.58 11.68 7.98
N PHE A 366 18.24 12.85 8.53
CA PHE A 366 18.92 14.10 8.24
C PHE A 366 20.39 14.06 8.70
N VAL A 367 20.63 13.58 9.93
CA VAL A 367 21.99 13.41 10.47
C VAL A 367 22.79 12.42 9.63
N LEU A 368 22.21 11.28 9.24
CA LEU A 368 22.87 10.30 8.38
C LEU A 368 23.27 10.91 7.04
N SER A 369 22.37 11.65 6.39
CA SER A 369 22.66 12.35 5.13
C SER A 369 23.76 13.39 5.30
N SER A 370 23.76 14.14 6.40
CA SER A 370 24.80 15.13 6.71
C SER A 370 26.17 14.48 6.95
N LEU A 371 26.22 13.38 7.69
CA LEU A 371 27.47 12.62 7.95
C LEU A 371 28.04 12.01 6.66
N PHE A 372 27.18 11.43 5.81
CA PHE A 372 27.60 10.92 4.51
C PHE A 372 28.12 12.03 3.61
N TYR A 373 27.39 13.15 3.52
CA TYR A 373 27.84 14.31 2.76
C TYR A 373 29.21 14.80 3.23
N LYS A 374 29.39 14.96 4.56
CA LYS A 374 30.67 15.35 5.15
C LYS A 374 31.80 14.39 4.78
N LYS A 375 31.60 13.07 4.90
CA LYS A 375 32.66 12.09 4.66
C LYS A 375 33.04 11.93 3.17
N ILE A 376 32.12 12.25 2.27
CA ILE A 376 32.31 12.08 0.82
C ILE A 376 32.82 13.37 0.18
N CYS A 377 32.33 14.53 0.63
CA CYS A 377 32.59 15.82 -0.01
C CYS A 377 33.66 16.66 0.68
N LEU A 378 33.90 16.46 1.98
CA LEU A 378 34.98 17.10 2.76
C LEU A 378 36.04 16.05 3.08
#